data_AF-A0A920BK28-F1
#
_entry.id   AF-A0A920BK28-F1
#
_cell.length_a   1.000
_cell.length_b   1.000
_cell.length_c   1.000
_cell.angle_alpha   90.00
_cell.angle_beta   90.00
_cell.angle_gamma   90.00
#
_symmetry.space_group_name_H-M   'P 1'
#
loop_
_entity.id
_entity.type
_entity.pdbx_description
1 polymer ?
#
loop_
_entity_poly.entity_id
_entity_poly.type
_entity_poly.pdbx_seq_one_letter_code
_entity_poly.pdbx_strand_id
1 'polypeptide(L)'
;MNFSKPLVCAVNGLGLGIGVTILGLSDLVFMARSARVKCPFTDLALAPEAASSFTFPAIMGRQNATWTLLSSQWLSAEECFSMGLAFKLCSDEELLDVTMEHAQVLAANRLVL
;
A
#
# COMPACT_ATOMS: atom_id res chain seq x y z
N MET A 1 5.33 -4.11 -15.22
CA MET A 1 5.43 -5.41 -14.51
C MET A 1 4.64 -6.43 -15.32
N ASN A 2 5.19 -7.61 -15.58
CA ASN A 2 4.54 -8.64 -16.42
C ASN A 2 3.97 -9.77 -15.54
N PHE A 3 3.23 -9.41 -14.49
CA PHE A 3 2.59 -10.37 -13.59
C PHE A 3 1.12 -10.50 -13.99
N SER A 4 0.74 -11.68 -14.49
CA SER A 4 -0.56 -11.90 -15.12
C SER A 4 -1.70 -12.20 -14.14
N LYS A 5 -1.46 -12.03 -12.84
CA LYS A 5 -2.43 -12.29 -11.78
C LYS A 5 -2.57 -11.03 -10.92
N PRO A 6 -3.75 -10.75 -10.34
CA PRO A 6 -3.89 -9.65 -9.42
C PRO A 6 -3.06 -9.90 -8.15
N LEU A 7 -2.39 -8.87 -7.67
CA LEU A 7 -1.64 -8.85 -6.43
C LEU A 7 -2.40 -8.02 -5.39
N VAL A 8 -2.80 -8.66 -4.30
CA VAL A 8 -3.54 -8.02 -3.20
C VAL A 8 -2.68 -8.05 -1.94
N CYS A 9 -2.61 -6.94 -1.21
CA CYS A 9 -1.88 -6.82 0.04
C CYS A 9 -2.82 -6.60 1.23
N ALA A 10 -2.64 -7.37 2.31
CA ALA A 10 -3.26 -7.14 3.63
C ALA A 10 -2.18 -6.66 4.62
N VAL A 11 -2.25 -5.40 5.04
CA VAL A 11 -1.28 -4.79 5.97
C VAL A 11 -1.85 -4.83 7.39
N ASN A 12 -1.37 -5.77 8.19
CA ASN A 12 -1.89 -6.05 9.53
C ASN A 12 -1.17 -5.30 10.66
N GLY A 13 -0.22 -4.41 10.35
CA GLY A 13 0.60 -3.76 11.37
C GLY A 13 1.60 -2.78 10.79
N LEU A 14 2.85 -2.82 11.26
CA LEU A 14 3.88 -1.87 10.87
C LEU A 14 4.48 -2.19 9.49
N GLY A 15 4.50 -1.20 8.60
CA GLY A 15 5.23 -1.25 7.33
C GLY A 15 6.39 -0.25 7.29
N LEU A 16 7.58 -0.68 6.91
CA LEU A 16 8.77 0.17 6.82
C LEU A 16 9.51 -0.01 5.49
N GLY A 17 9.90 1.10 4.85
CA GLY A 17 10.69 1.08 3.61
C GLY A 17 10.03 0.21 2.54
N ILE A 18 10.73 -0.84 2.09
CA ILE A 18 10.22 -1.84 1.13
C ILE A 18 8.86 -2.43 1.52
N GLY A 19 8.58 -2.60 2.81
CA GLY A 19 7.29 -3.08 3.31
C GLY A 19 6.14 -2.12 3.01
N VAL A 20 6.43 -0.85 2.72
CA VAL A 20 5.47 0.17 2.28
C VAL A 20 5.53 0.36 0.77
N THR A 21 6.72 0.41 0.18
CA THR A 21 6.85 0.73 -1.24
C THR A 21 6.35 -0.38 -2.17
N ILE A 22 6.34 -1.65 -1.70
CA ILE A 22 5.69 -2.74 -2.42
C ILE A 22 4.18 -2.54 -2.61
N LEU A 23 3.52 -1.75 -1.76
CA LEU A 23 2.09 -1.43 -1.89
C LEU A 23 1.80 -0.66 -3.19
N GLY A 24 2.77 0.13 -3.67
CA GLY A 24 2.66 0.82 -4.96
C GLY A 24 2.74 -0.10 -6.17
N LEU A 25 3.03 -1.39 -5.96
CA LEU A 25 3.13 -2.43 -6.98
C LEU A 25 1.97 -3.44 -6.91
N SER A 26 1.14 -3.38 -5.87
CA SER A 26 -0.06 -4.19 -5.74
C SER A 26 -1.27 -3.53 -6.39
N ASP A 27 -2.22 -4.35 -6.84
CA ASP A 27 -3.46 -3.88 -7.45
C ASP A 27 -4.46 -3.37 -6.40
N LEU A 28 -4.51 -4.01 -5.22
CA LEU A 28 -5.36 -3.60 -4.10
C LEU A 28 -4.61 -3.72 -2.77
N VAL A 29 -4.83 -2.73 -1.90
CA VAL A 29 -4.23 -2.66 -0.56
C VAL A 29 -5.33 -2.55 0.49
N PHE A 30 -5.35 -3.51 1.41
CA PHE A 30 -6.19 -3.51 2.60
C PHE A 30 -5.32 -3.22 3.81
N MET A 31 -5.80 -2.41 4.74
CA MET A 31 -5.06 -2.12 5.97
C MET A 31 -5.93 -2.34 7.20
N ALA A 32 -5.35 -2.97 8.22
CA ALA A 32 -5.87 -2.94 9.57
C ALA A 32 -5.88 -1.49 10.09
N ARG A 33 -6.89 -1.10 10.87
CA ARG A 33 -6.96 0.26 11.43
C ARG A 33 -5.79 0.59 12.36
N SER A 34 -5.22 -0.42 13.04
CA SER A 34 -4.03 -0.21 13.87
C SER A 34 -2.72 -0.09 13.07
N ALA A 35 -2.74 -0.40 11.77
CA ALA A 35 -1.55 -0.40 10.94
C ALA A 35 -0.96 1.01 10.79
N ARG A 36 0.37 1.08 10.75
CA ARG A 36 1.10 2.33 10.49
C ARG A 36 2.26 2.06 9.55
N VAL A 37 2.55 3.01 8.68
CA VAL A 37 3.63 2.89 7.70
C VAL A 37 4.57 4.07 7.74
N LYS A 38 5.85 3.85 7.42
CA LYS A 38 6.84 4.92 7.28
C LYS A 38 7.85 4.57 6.18
N CYS A 39 8.19 5.58 5.38
CA CYS A 39 9.32 5.52 4.45
C CYS A 39 10.50 6.30 5.06
N PRO A 40 11.44 5.64 5.78
CA PRO A 40 12.54 6.32 6.49
C PRO A 40 13.70 6.73 5.58
N PHE A 41 13.45 7.01 4.30
CA PHE A 41 14.52 7.19 3.31
C PHE A 41 15.37 8.43 3.62
N THR A 42 14.73 9.56 3.93
CA THR A 42 15.44 10.80 4.31
C THR A 42 16.25 10.61 5.59
N ASP A 43 15.67 9.99 6.63
CA ASP A 43 16.36 9.71 7.90
C ASP A 43 17.62 8.84 7.70
N LEU A 44 17.59 7.94 6.72
CA LEU A 44 18.67 7.01 6.42
C LEU A 44 19.60 7.48 5.29
N ALA A 45 19.39 8.69 4.76
CA ALA A 45 20.10 9.21 3.57
C ALA A 45 20.04 8.27 2.35
N LEU A 46 18.89 7.62 2.16
CA LEU A 46 18.60 6.71 1.04
C LEU A 46 17.65 7.37 0.04
N ALA A 47 17.73 6.91 -1.21
CA ALA A 47 16.72 7.23 -2.22
C ALA A 47 15.48 6.32 -2.06
N PRO A 48 14.27 6.78 -2.47
CA PRO A 48 13.10 5.93 -2.54
C PRO A 48 13.31 4.68 -3.41
N GLU A 49 12.89 3.52 -2.92
CA GLU A 49 13.11 2.22 -3.57
C GLU A 49 11.83 1.64 -4.18
N ALA A 50 11.95 0.47 -4.82
CA ALA A 50 10.85 -0.29 -5.45
C ALA A 50 9.95 0.54 -6.39
N ALA A 51 10.58 1.43 -7.17
CA ALA A 51 9.91 2.36 -8.08
C ALA A 51 8.87 3.28 -7.40
N SER A 52 8.91 3.44 -6.08
CA SER A 52 7.93 4.26 -5.33
C SER A 52 7.91 5.73 -5.73
N SER A 53 9.04 6.29 -6.17
CA SER A 53 9.11 7.64 -6.75
C SER A 53 8.31 7.81 -8.04
N PHE A 54 7.96 6.70 -8.70
CA PHE A 54 7.10 6.67 -9.88
C PHE A 54 5.67 6.22 -9.54
N THR A 55 5.52 5.15 -8.75
CA THR A 55 4.20 4.56 -8.48
C THR A 55 3.37 5.39 -7.50
N PHE A 56 3.98 5.95 -6.44
CA PHE A 56 3.22 6.70 -5.45
C PHE A 56 2.59 7.96 -6.03
N PRO A 57 3.28 8.80 -6.83
CA PRO A 57 2.62 9.95 -7.46
C PRO A 57 1.41 9.58 -8.33
N ALA A 58 1.42 8.41 -8.99
CA ALA A 58 0.30 7.93 -9.80
C ALA A 58 -0.89 7.47 -8.95
N ILE A 59 -0.64 6.94 -7.75
CA ILE A 59 -1.66 6.40 -6.85
C ILE A 59 -2.28 7.49 -5.96
N MET A 60 -1.45 8.33 -5.33
CA MET A 60 -1.88 9.28 -4.30
C MET A 60 -1.73 10.76 -4.68
N GLY A 61 -1.26 11.03 -5.90
CA GLY A 61 -0.91 12.37 -6.34
C GLY A 61 0.43 12.86 -5.78
N ARG A 62 0.98 13.91 -6.43
CA ARG A 62 2.35 14.37 -6.19
C ARG A 62 2.62 14.86 -4.76
N GLN A 63 1.66 15.54 -4.13
CA GLN A 63 1.86 16.12 -2.79
C GLN A 63 1.92 15.03 -1.72
N ASN A 64 0.95 14.12 -1.69
CA ASN A 64 0.92 13.00 -0.76
C ASN A 64 2.12 12.07 -0.98
N ALA A 65 2.51 11.81 -2.24
CA ALA A 65 3.70 11.02 -2.53
C ALA A 65 4.97 11.67 -2.00
N THR A 66 5.11 12.99 -2.15
CA THR A 66 6.25 13.76 -1.62
C THR A 66 6.30 13.66 -0.11
N TRP A 67 5.18 13.88 0.58
CA TRP A 67 5.09 13.73 2.03
C TRP A 67 5.44 12.31 2.47
N THR A 68 4.84 11.31 1.85
CA THR A 68 5.05 9.89 2.18
C THR A 68 6.51 9.49 2.04
N LEU A 69 7.17 9.87 0.94
CA LEU A 69 8.53 9.41 0.63
C LEU A 69 9.63 10.21 1.34
N LEU A 70 9.40 11.51 1.59
CA LEU A 70 10.46 12.42 2.05
C LEU A 70 10.31 12.88 3.50
N SER A 71 9.12 12.84 4.09
CA SER A 71 8.91 13.36 5.46
C SER A 71 9.50 12.48 6.55
N SER A 72 9.72 11.19 6.27
CA SER A 72 10.06 10.17 7.26
C SER A 72 9.09 10.15 8.46
N GLN A 73 7.86 10.63 8.29
CA GLN A 73 6.81 10.54 9.30
C GLN A 73 6.11 9.18 9.24
N TRP A 74 5.49 8.81 10.36
CA TRP A 74 4.56 7.70 10.41
C TRP A 74 3.20 8.13 9.88
N LEU A 75 2.66 7.36 8.94
CA LEU A 75 1.30 7.50 8.42
C LEU A 75 0.39 6.45 9.07
N SER A 76 -0.81 6.85 9.48
CA SER A 76 -1.85 5.91 9.92
C SER A 76 -2.54 5.24 8.73
N ALA A 77 -3.30 4.19 9.01
CA ALA A 77 -4.16 3.54 8.03
C ALA A 77 -5.19 4.54 7.43
N GLU A 78 -5.79 5.41 8.25
CA GLU A 78 -6.72 6.45 7.81
C GLU A 78 -6.06 7.45 6.84
N GLU A 79 -4.84 7.89 7.14
CA GLU A 79 -4.08 8.76 6.24
C GLU A 79 -3.82 8.04 4.91
N CYS A 80 -3.34 6.79 4.96
CA CYS A 80 -3.08 5.99 3.76
C CYS A 80 -4.33 5.80 2.89
N PHE A 81 -5.49 5.55 3.51
CA PHE A 81 -6.78 5.45 2.81
C PHE A 81 -7.18 6.78 2.19
N SER A 82 -7.11 7.88 2.96
CA SER A 82 -7.46 9.23 2.46
C SER A 82 -6.57 9.70 1.31
N MET A 83 -5.30 9.27 1.31
CA MET A 83 -4.34 9.57 0.27
C MET A 83 -4.50 8.66 -0.96
N GLY A 84 -5.26 7.57 -0.87
CA GLY A 84 -5.46 6.61 -1.96
C GLY A 84 -4.42 5.48 -2.01
N LEU A 85 -3.49 5.39 -1.05
CA LEU A 85 -2.55 4.28 -0.95
C LEU A 85 -3.24 2.98 -0.48
N ALA A 86 -4.27 3.11 0.35
CA ALA A 86 -5.11 1.99 0.79
C ALA A 86 -6.47 2.03 0.11
N PHE A 87 -6.92 0.88 -0.38
CA PHE A 87 -8.24 0.68 -0.98
C PHE A 87 -9.34 0.50 0.06
N LYS A 88 -9.05 -0.20 1.18
CA LYS A 88 -10.03 -0.47 2.23
C LYS A 88 -9.39 -0.61 3.60
N LEU A 89 -10.09 -0.10 4.62
CA LEU A 89 -9.74 -0.27 6.03
C LEU A 89 -10.63 -1.32 6.69
N CYS A 90 -10.03 -2.17 7.51
CA CYS A 90 -10.70 -3.23 8.26
C CYS A 90 -10.33 -3.14 9.74
N SER A 91 -11.11 -3.75 10.64
CA SER A 91 -10.57 -4.07 11.96
C SER A 91 -9.40 -5.05 11.82
N ASP A 92 -8.59 -5.16 12.87
CA ASP A 92 -7.41 -6.00 12.86
C ASP A 92 -7.81 -7.49 12.72
N GLU A 93 -8.93 -7.88 13.32
CA GLU A 93 -9.46 -9.24 13.32
C GLU A 93 -10.05 -9.64 11.97
N GLU A 94 -10.70 -8.69 11.27
CA GLU A 94 -11.41 -8.96 10.00
C GLU A 94 -10.52 -8.80 8.76
N LEU A 95 -9.32 -8.22 8.91
CA LEU A 95 -8.48 -7.82 7.78
C LEU A 95 -8.25 -8.95 6.77
N LEU A 96 -7.86 -10.13 7.25
CA LEU A 96 -7.53 -11.24 6.36
C LEU A 96 -8.78 -11.79 5.67
N ASP A 97 -9.87 -11.96 6.40
CA ASP A 97 -11.12 -12.49 5.87
C ASP A 97 -11.68 -11.57 4.79
N VAL A 98 -11.73 -10.26 5.05
CA VAL A 98 -12.18 -9.27 4.07
C VAL A 98 -11.26 -9.25 2.85
N THR A 99 -9.94 -9.31 3.05
CA THR A 99 -8.99 -9.33 1.92
C THR A 99 -9.20 -10.56 1.04
N MET A 100 -9.38 -11.73 1.67
CA MET A 100 -9.59 -13.00 0.96
C MET A 100 -10.92 -13.03 0.21
N GLU A 101 -11.99 -12.46 0.78
CA GLU A 101 -13.27 -12.29 0.08
C GLU A 101 -13.08 -11.52 -1.24
N HIS A 102 -12.35 -10.40 -1.22
CA HIS A 102 -12.10 -9.61 -2.43
C HIS A 102 -11.18 -10.32 -3.41
N ALA A 103 -10.16 -11.03 -2.92
CA ALA A 103 -9.28 -11.84 -3.76
C ALA A 103 -10.04 -12.98 -4.45
N GLN A 104 -11.01 -13.61 -3.78
CA GLN A 104 -11.87 -14.65 -4.37
C GLN A 104 -12.77 -14.08 -5.48
N VAL A 105 -13.31 -12.88 -5.29
CA VAL A 105 -14.06 -12.18 -6.35
C VAL A 105 -13.19 -11.96 -7.59
N LEU A 106 -11.94 -11.52 -7.42
CA LEU A 106 -11.01 -11.36 -8.55
C LEU A 106 -10.67 -12.71 -9.21
N ALA A 107 -10.43 -13.74 -8.41
CA ALA A 107 -10.05 -15.08 -8.89
C ALA A 107 -11.18 -15.81 -9.62
N ALA A 108 -12.45 -15.51 -9.31
CA ALA A 108 -13.61 -16.11 -9.98
C ALA A 108 -13.83 -15.58 -11.41
N ASN A 109 -13.24 -14.43 -11.74
CA ASN A 109 -13.42 -13.79 -13.05
C ASN A 109 -12.34 -14.23 -14.04
N ARG A 110 -12.71 -14.36 -15.32
CA ARG A 110 -11.75 -14.57 -16.40
C ARG A 110 -11.00 -13.27 -16.66
N LEU A 111 -9.78 -13.17 -16.17
CA LEU A 111 -8.91 -12.02 -16.38
C LEU A 111 -8.34 -12.05 -17.81
N VAL A 112 -8.47 -10.95 -18.52
CA VAL A 112 -7.82 -10.70 -19.81
C VAL A 112 -6.82 -9.57 -19.56
N LEU A 113 -5.63 -9.93 -19.09
CA LEU A 113 -4.52 -9.05 -18.77
C LEU A 113 -3.39 -9.20 -19.79
#